data_AF-A0A2N5AA37-F1
#
_entry.id   AF-A0A2N5AA37-F1
#
_cell.length_a   1.000
_cell.length_b   1.000
_cell.length_c   1.000
_cell.angle_alpha   90.00
_cell.angle_beta   90.00
_cell.angle_gamma   90.00
#
_symmetry.space_group_name_H-M   'P 1'
#
loop_
_entity.id
_entity.type
_entity.pdbx_description
1 polymer ?
#
loop_
_entity_poly.entity_id
_entity_poly.type
_entity_poly.pdbx_seq_one_letter_code
_entity_poly.pdbx_strand_id
1 'polypeptide(L)'
;PLADVLPTIYNKYPVRYRDYTLRELCQEMHDLYVSFDVKSLQKEMFRKRSFPRVVMNPQDANREFIRGNVELVRLSEAEGRVAAEGALPYPPGVLCVVPGEIWGGAVLRYFLALEEGVNMLPGFSPELQGVYSETDPDGIKRLYGYVLKG
;
A
#
# COMPACT_ATOMS: atom_id res chain seq x y z
N PRO A 1 -26.52 13.81 -7.64
CA PRO A 1 -25.44 14.00 -6.65
C PRO A 1 -24.74 12.69 -6.32
N LEU A 2 -23.59 12.69 -5.64
CA LEU A 2 -22.89 11.45 -5.28
C LEU A 2 -23.76 10.56 -4.36
N ALA A 3 -24.56 11.18 -3.49
CA ALA A 3 -25.54 10.49 -2.63
C ALA A 3 -26.56 9.66 -3.41
N ASP A 4 -26.91 10.05 -4.65
CA ASP A 4 -27.86 9.30 -5.49
C ASP A 4 -27.19 8.14 -6.23
N VAL A 5 -25.91 8.31 -6.61
CA VAL A 5 -25.17 7.33 -7.42
C VAL A 5 -24.52 6.25 -6.55
N LEU A 6 -23.92 6.64 -5.42
CA LEU A 6 -23.22 5.75 -4.48
C LEU A 6 -23.75 5.94 -3.04
N PRO A 7 -25.03 5.64 -2.79
CA PRO A 7 -25.68 5.92 -1.50
C PRO A 7 -24.99 5.21 -0.33
N THR A 8 -24.51 3.98 -0.52
CA THR A 8 -23.82 3.21 0.53
C THR A 8 -22.51 3.88 0.98
N ILE A 9 -21.73 4.41 0.04
CA ILE A 9 -20.48 5.12 0.34
C ILE A 9 -20.77 6.46 1.01
N TYR A 10 -21.74 7.21 0.48
CA TYR A 10 -22.16 8.49 1.06
C TYR A 10 -22.65 8.32 2.50
N ASN A 11 -23.52 7.35 2.77
CA ASN A 11 -24.05 7.11 4.12
C ASN A 11 -22.97 6.68 5.11
N LYS A 12 -21.91 6.02 4.64
CA LYS A 12 -20.77 5.63 5.49
C LYS A 12 -19.85 6.82 5.79
N TYR A 13 -19.71 7.77 4.86
CA TYR A 13 -18.82 8.93 4.99
C TYR A 13 -19.51 10.26 4.61
N PRO A 14 -20.61 10.64 5.30
CA PRO A 14 -21.48 11.73 4.86
C PRO A 14 -20.84 13.12 5.02
N VAL A 15 -19.85 13.26 5.91
CA VAL A 15 -19.09 14.51 6.07
C VAL A 15 -18.06 14.67 4.95
N ARG A 16 -17.34 13.59 4.60
CA ARG A 16 -16.28 13.59 3.58
C ARG A 16 -16.83 13.84 2.18
N TYR A 17 -18.00 13.28 1.88
CA TYR A 17 -18.61 13.31 0.55
C TYR A 17 -19.84 14.22 0.49
N ARG A 18 -19.97 15.16 1.44
CA ARG A 18 -21.05 16.16 1.43
C ARG A 18 -20.97 17.00 0.16
N ASP A 19 -22.10 17.18 -0.50
CA ASP A 19 -22.27 18.00 -1.71
C ASP A 19 -21.45 17.56 -2.94
N TYR A 20 -20.75 16.43 -2.86
CA TYR A 20 -20.01 15.87 -3.99
C TYR A 20 -20.93 15.48 -5.14
N THR A 21 -20.42 15.65 -6.35
CA THR A 21 -20.91 15.00 -7.57
C THR A 21 -20.04 13.79 -7.91
N LEU A 22 -20.58 12.87 -8.73
CA LEU A 22 -19.78 11.75 -9.26
C LEU A 22 -18.57 12.25 -10.06
N ARG A 23 -18.73 13.35 -10.82
CA ARG A 23 -17.66 13.91 -11.64
C ARG A 23 -16.48 14.39 -10.79
N GLU A 24 -16.76 15.09 -9.69
CA GLU A 24 -15.71 15.55 -8.76
C GLU A 24 -14.98 14.38 -8.12
N LEU A 25 -15.70 13.34 -7.68
CA LEU A 25 -15.07 12.13 -7.16
C LEU A 25 -14.18 11.46 -8.22
N CYS A 26 -14.69 11.27 -9.45
CA CYS A 26 -13.90 10.66 -10.52
C CYS A 26 -12.64 11.47 -10.84
N GLN A 27 -12.74 12.80 -10.86
CA GLN A 27 -11.60 13.67 -11.12
C GLN A 27 -10.59 13.62 -9.98
N GLU A 28 -11.04 13.71 -8.73
CA GLU A 28 -10.17 13.62 -7.54
C GLU A 28 -9.43 12.28 -7.48
N MET A 29 -10.13 11.17 -7.72
CA MET A 29 -9.50 9.85 -7.82
C MET A 29 -8.46 9.82 -8.94
N HIS A 30 -8.79 10.33 -10.13
CA HIS A 30 -7.86 10.36 -11.25
C HIS A 30 -6.59 11.18 -10.94
N ASP A 31 -6.77 12.39 -10.41
CA ASP A 31 -5.68 13.32 -10.11
C ASP A 31 -4.73 12.74 -9.06
N LEU A 32 -5.25 12.02 -8.06
CA LEU A 32 -4.44 11.30 -7.07
C LEU A 32 -3.55 10.23 -7.73
N TYR A 33 -4.11 9.38 -8.60
CA TYR A 33 -3.31 8.36 -9.28
C TYR A 33 -2.26 8.98 -10.23
N VAL A 34 -2.56 10.13 -10.83
CA VAL A 34 -1.64 10.90 -11.67
C VAL A 34 -0.53 11.53 -10.83
N SER A 35 -0.83 12.12 -9.67
CA SER A 35 0.17 12.80 -8.83
C SER A 35 1.28 11.88 -8.33
N PHE A 36 0.95 10.60 -8.14
CA PHE A 36 1.92 9.56 -7.74
C PHE A 36 2.53 8.78 -8.91
N ASP A 37 2.16 9.10 -10.15
CA ASP A 37 2.59 8.37 -11.36
C ASP A 37 2.40 6.84 -11.23
N VAL A 38 1.24 6.44 -10.69
CA VAL A 38 0.97 5.05 -10.31
C VAL A 38 1.15 4.08 -11.48
N LYS A 39 0.77 4.49 -12.69
CA LYS A 39 0.96 3.68 -13.90
C LYS A 39 2.43 3.35 -14.13
N SER A 40 3.33 4.30 -13.96
CA SER A 40 4.76 4.08 -14.14
C SER A 40 5.33 3.25 -13.02
N LEU A 41 4.90 3.47 -11.77
CA LEU A 41 5.28 2.64 -10.63
C LEU A 41 4.89 1.17 -10.86
N GLN A 42 3.64 0.91 -11.24
CA GLN A 42 3.16 -0.43 -11.57
C GLN A 42 3.99 -1.09 -12.67
N LYS A 43 4.38 -0.34 -13.71
CA LYS A 43 5.27 -0.85 -14.76
C LYS A 43 6.65 -1.18 -14.21
N GLU A 44 7.26 -0.28 -13.44
CA GLU A 44 8.62 -0.45 -12.93
C GLU A 44 8.73 -1.59 -11.91
N MET A 45 7.72 -1.81 -11.04
CA MET A 45 7.70 -2.92 -10.09
C MET A 45 7.95 -4.28 -10.75
N PHE A 46 7.55 -4.45 -12.03
CA PHE A 46 7.70 -5.71 -12.77
C PHE A 46 8.75 -5.63 -13.89
N ARG A 47 9.66 -4.65 -13.85
CA ARG A 47 10.82 -4.59 -14.74
C ARG A 47 12.03 -5.15 -14.02
N LYS A 48 12.73 -6.09 -14.68
CA LYS A 48 13.94 -6.75 -14.14
C LYS A 48 14.98 -5.79 -13.56
N ARG A 49 15.16 -4.60 -14.18
CA ARG A 49 16.10 -3.56 -13.72
C ARG A 49 15.72 -2.89 -12.39
N SER A 50 14.46 -3.01 -11.99
CA SER A 50 13.83 -2.29 -10.89
C SER A 50 13.29 -3.24 -9.82
N PHE A 51 13.58 -4.54 -9.93
CA PHE A 51 13.21 -5.50 -8.90
C PHE A 51 13.89 -5.17 -7.56
N PRO A 52 13.18 -5.40 -6.44
CA PRO A 52 13.80 -5.40 -5.13
C PRO A 52 15.04 -6.29 -5.09
N ARG A 53 16.04 -5.90 -4.29
CA ARG A 53 17.27 -6.67 -4.17
C ARG A 53 17.02 -7.88 -3.27
N VAL A 54 17.20 -9.09 -3.79
CA VAL A 54 17.20 -10.33 -3.01
C VAL A 54 18.48 -10.40 -2.18
N VAL A 55 18.35 -10.54 -0.87
CA VAL A 55 19.49 -10.70 0.06
C VAL A 55 19.41 -11.95 0.91
N MET A 56 18.22 -12.54 1.00
CA MET A 56 17.97 -13.79 1.68
C MET A 56 17.02 -14.61 0.80
N ASN A 57 17.17 -15.93 0.78
CA ASN A 57 16.17 -16.75 0.11
C ASN A 57 14.85 -16.73 0.90
N PRO A 58 13.68 -16.88 0.24
CA PRO A 58 12.39 -16.78 0.92
C PRO A 58 12.18 -17.82 2.04
N GLN A 59 12.80 -19.00 1.94
CA GLN A 59 12.66 -20.04 2.96
C GLN A 59 13.35 -19.63 4.27
N ASP A 60 14.54 -19.04 4.19
CA ASP A 60 15.25 -18.54 5.35
C ASP A 60 14.57 -17.31 5.95
N ALA A 61 14.06 -16.39 5.12
CA ALA A 61 13.27 -15.27 5.61
C ALA A 61 12.02 -15.75 6.37
N ASN A 62 11.33 -16.78 5.85
CA ASN A 62 10.19 -17.39 6.51
C ASN A 62 10.59 -18.11 7.82
N ARG A 63 11.77 -18.75 7.89
CA ARG A 63 12.28 -19.33 9.14
C ARG A 63 12.50 -18.26 10.21
N GLU A 64 13.05 -17.11 9.83
CA GLU A 64 13.25 -15.98 10.74
C GLU A 64 11.91 -15.38 11.19
N PHE A 65 10.94 -15.27 10.28
CA PHE A 65 9.56 -14.88 10.62
C PHE A 65 8.93 -15.82 11.65
N ILE A 66 8.98 -17.15 11.42
CA ILE A 66 8.45 -18.15 12.36
C ILE A 66 9.15 -18.10 13.73
N ARG A 67 10.44 -17.75 13.76
CA ARG A 67 11.22 -17.59 15.00
C ARG A 67 10.88 -16.31 15.76
N GLY A 68 10.09 -15.39 15.20
CA GLY A 68 9.83 -14.08 15.80
C GLY A 68 10.99 -13.10 15.67
N ASN A 69 11.94 -13.35 14.76
CA ASN A 69 13.08 -12.48 14.47
C ASN A 69 12.69 -11.34 13.52
N VAL A 70 11.51 -10.77 13.77
CA VAL A 70 10.87 -9.75 12.96
C VAL A 70 10.35 -8.62 13.82
N GLU A 71 10.20 -7.47 13.22
CA GLU A 71 9.50 -6.33 13.80
C GLU A 71 8.53 -5.73 12.78
N LEU A 72 7.42 -5.20 13.28
CA LEU A 72 6.43 -4.50 12.48
C LEU A 72 6.84 -3.02 12.41
N VAL A 73 7.10 -2.53 11.21
CA VAL A 73 7.54 -1.14 10.99
C VAL A 73 6.59 -0.43 10.03
N ARG A 74 6.52 0.89 10.13
CA ARG A 74 5.84 1.72 9.12
C ARG A 74 6.52 1.53 7.78
N LEU A 75 5.76 1.42 6.70
CA LEU A 75 6.34 1.28 5.37
C LEU A 75 7.22 2.49 5.01
N SER A 76 6.88 3.69 5.48
CA SER A 76 7.73 4.89 5.33
C SER A 76 9.14 4.74 5.94
N GLU A 77 9.33 3.77 6.85
CA GLU A 77 10.59 3.47 7.55
C GLU A 77 11.19 2.13 7.09
N ALA A 78 10.55 1.44 6.14
CA ALA A 78 10.97 0.13 5.68
C ALA A 78 12.08 0.19 4.63
N GLU A 79 12.42 1.36 4.08
CA GLU A 79 13.45 1.45 3.04
C GLU A 79 14.79 0.85 3.50
N GLY A 80 15.36 -0.05 2.70
CA GLY A 80 16.60 -0.75 3.03
C GLY A 80 16.43 -1.96 3.97
N ARG A 81 15.24 -2.17 4.55
CA ARG A 81 14.93 -3.29 5.44
C ARG A 81 14.54 -4.54 4.64
N VAL A 82 14.82 -5.71 5.20
CA VAL A 82 14.48 -7.01 4.56
C VAL A 82 13.04 -7.37 4.89
N ALA A 83 12.20 -7.52 3.87
CA ALA A 83 10.82 -7.95 4.02
C ALA A 83 10.77 -9.38 4.60
N ALA A 84 9.97 -9.57 5.64
CA ALA A 84 9.75 -10.89 6.24
C ALA A 84 8.55 -11.62 5.61
N GLU A 85 7.63 -10.85 5.03
CA GLU A 85 6.45 -11.35 4.34
C GLU A 85 6.39 -10.84 2.90
N GLY A 86 5.58 -11.49 2.08
CA GLY A 86 5.31 -11.03 0.73
C GLY A 86 4.23 -9.95 0.70
N ALA A 87 4.48 -8.83 0.01
CA ALA A 87 3.54 -7.73 -0.11
C ALA A 87 2.75 -7.83 -1.42
N LEU A 88 1.42 -7.94 -1.32
CA LEU A 88 0.49 -8.09 -2.45
C LEU A 88 -0.56 -6.98 -2.42
N PRO A 89 -0.51 -6.03 -3.37
CA PRO A 89 -1.55 -5.03 -3.57
C PRO A 89 -2.52 -5.43 -4.69
N TYR A 90 -3.79 -5.03 -4.61
CA TYR A 90 -4.74 -5.08 -5.72
C TYR A 90 -5.14 -3.67 -6.19
N PRO A 91 -4.88 -3.32 -7.47
CA PRO A 91 -4.10 -4.08 -8.47
C PRO A 91 -2.59 -4.11 -8.18
N PRO A 92 -1.80 -5.02 -8.80
CA PRO A 92 -2.21 -6.01 -9.82
C PRO A 92 -2.68 -7.36 -9.27
N GLY A 93 -2.64 -7.60 -7.96
CA GLY A 93 -3.03 -8.89 -7.36
C GLY A 93 -1.94 -9.96 -7.41
N VAL A 94 -0.66 -9.55 -7.48
CA VAL A 94 0.51 -10.44 -7.38
C VAL A 94 1.54 -9.83 -6.42
N LEU A 95 2.45 -10.66 -5.92
CA LEU A 95 3.53 -10.20 -5.03
C LEU A 95 4.41 -9.16 -5.73
N CYS A 96 4.59 -8.02 -5.07
CA CYS A 96 5.47 -6.93 -5.52
C CYS A 96 6.81 -6.93 -4.78
N VAL A 97 6.82 -7.44 -3.54
CA VAL A 97 8.02 -7.76 -2.75
C VAL A 97 7.81 -9.17 -2.20
N VAL A 98 8.84 -9.99 -2.20
CA VAL A 98 8.83 -11.33 -1.60
C VAL A 98 9.71 -11.40 -0.34
N PRO A 99 9.47 -12.34 0.59
CA PRO A 99 10.32 -12.51 1.77
C PRO A 99 11.80 -12.65 1.39
N GLY A 100 12.67 -11.92 2.08
CA GLY A 100 14.11 -11.90 1.84
C GLY A 100 14.58 -10.87 0.81
N GLU A 101 13.65 -10.14 0.17
CA GLU A 101 13.96 -8.94 -0.60
C GLU A 101 14.02 -7.69 0.28
N ILE A 102 14.73 -6.67 -0.19
CA ILE A 102 14.81 -5.37 0.45
C ILE A 102 13.68 -4.45 -0.03
N TRP A 103 12.94 -3.88 0.91
CA TRP A 103 11.99 -2.79 0.65
C TRP A 103 12.69 -1.57 0.06
N GLY A 104 12.12 -1.03 -1.02
CA GLY A 104 12.59 0.20 -1.64
C GLY A 104 12.05 0.41 -3.05
N GLY A 105 12.60 1.41 -3.74
CA GLY A 105 12.40 1.61 -5.17
C GLY A 105 10.95 1.85 -5.60
N ALA A 106 10.54 1.23 -6.70
CA ALA A 106 9.19 1.38 -7.24
C ALA A 106 8.12 0.75 -6.34
N VAL A 107 8.43 -0.38 -5.69
CA VAL A 107 7.46 -1.11 -4.87
C VAL A 107 7.11 -0.31 -3.63
N LEU A 108 8.11 0.16 -2.88
CA LEU A 108 7.84 0.94 -1.67
C LEU A 108 7.06 2.22 -1.99
N ARG A 109 7.47 2.96 -3.03
CA ARG A 109 6.76 4.16 -3.47
C ARG A 109 5.31 3.89 -3.89
N TYR A 110 5.04 2.74 -4.50
CA TYR A 110 3.69 2.34 -4.86
C TYR A 110 2.82 2.12 -3.62
N PHE A 111 3.30 1.38 -2.62
CA PHE A 111 2.55 1.17 -1.38
C PHE A 111 2.30 2.48 -0.61
N LEU A 112 3.27 3.41 -0.59
CA LEU A 112 3.08 4.73 0.00
C LEU A 112 2.03 5.57 -0.75
N ALA A 113 1.95 5.44 -2.08
CA ALA A 113 0.86 6.06 -2.85
C ALA A 113 -0.52 5.45 -2.51
N LEU A 114 -0.57 4.13 -2.25
CA LEU A 114 -1.80 3.47 -1.81
C LEU A 114 -2.21 3.91 -0.40
N GLU A 115 -1.26 4.12 0.51
CA GLU A 115 -1.50 4.68 1.86
C GLU A 115 -2.21 6.04 1.78
N GLU A 116 -1.74 6.94 0.91
CA GLU A 116 -2.37 8.24 0.70
C GLU A 116 -3.82 8.07 0.21
N GLY A 117 -4.04 7.16 -0.74
CA GLY A 117 -5.37 6.84 -1.26
C GLY A 117 -6.33 6.31 -0.20
N VAL A 118 -5.84 5.52 0.77
CA VAL A 118 -6.65 5.02 1.89
C VAL A 118 -7.21 6.17 2.74
N ASN A 119 -6.42 7.22 2.96
CA ASN A 119 -6.82 8.38 3.77
C ASN A 119 -7.70 9.36 2.98
N MET A 120 -7.33 9.65 1.72
CA MET A 120 -8.01 10.65 0.89
C MET A 120 -9.37 10.18 0.39
N LEU A 121 -9.52 8.89 0.09
CA LEU A 121 -10.68 8.31 -0.59
C LEU A 121 -11.32 7.18 0.24
N PRO A 122 -11.82 7.45 1.46
CA PRO A 122 -12.39 6.42 2.32
C PRO A 122 -13.56 5.71 1.63
N GLY A 123 -13.52 4.39 1.60
CA GLY A 123 -14.48 3.56 0.86
C GLY A 123 -14.01 3.08 -0.51
N PHE A 124 -12.86 3.57 -0.99
CA PHE A 124 -12.21 3.13 -2.24
C PHE A 124 -10.80 2.59 -1.99
N SER A 125 -10.52 2.17 -0.76
CA SER A 125 -9.23 1.62 -0.36
C SER A 125 -8.90 0.36 -1.16
N PRO A 126 -7.67 0.21 -1.68
CA PRO A 126 -7.23 -1.00 -2.34
C PRO A 126 -7.15 -2.18 -1.36
N GLU A 127 -7.24 -3.40 -1.87
CA GLU A 127 -6.98 -4.59 -1.08
C GLU A 127 -5.46 -4.78 -0.94
N LEU A 128 -5.00 -5.02 0.28
CA LEU A 128 -3.58 -5.21 0.61
C LEU A 128 -3.42 -6.48 1.45
N GLN A 129 -2.45 -7.32 1.10
CA GLN A 129 -2.08 -8.53 1.85
C GLN A 129 -0.57 -8.51 2.13
N GLY A 130 -0.18 -9.04 3.31
CA GLY A 130 1.20 -8.95 3.82
C GLY A 130 1.65 -7.54 4.20
N VAL A 131 0.70 -6.60 4.21
CA VAL A 131 0.84 -5.22 4.69
C VAL A 131 -0.41 -4.91 5.51
N TYR A 132 -0.22 -4.27 6.65
CA TYR A 132 -1.25 -4.04 7.65
C TYR A 132 -1.61 -2.57 7.69
N SER A 133 -2.90 -2.25 7.60
CA SER A 133 -3.38 -0.88 7.77
C SER A 133 -3.77 -0.67 9.23
N GLU A 134 -3.04 0.20 9.91
CA GLU A 134 -3.33 0.61 11.29
C GLU A 134 -3.73 2.07 11.33
N THR A 135 -4.59 2.45 12.28
CA THR A 135 -4.93 3.85 12.52
C THR A 135 -4.13 4.33 13.71
N ASP A 136 -3.22 5.25 13.47
CA ASP A 136 -2.36 5.82 14.49
C ASP A 136 -3.16 6.74 15.45
N PRO A 137 -2.56 7.14 16.59
CA PRO A 137 -3.21 8.04 17.55
C PRO A 137 -3.65 9.40 16.99
N ASP A 138 -3.05 9.84 15.88
CA ASP A 138 -3.42 11.07 15.16
C ASP A 138 -4.62 10.88 14.21
N GLY A 139 -5.18 9.67 14.13
CA GLY A 139 -6.31 9.32 13.29
C GLY A 139 -5.96 9.00 11.84
N ILE A 140 -4.68 9.03 11.48
CA ILE A 140 -4.22 8.73 10.11
C ILE A 140 -4.03 7.22 9.96
N LYS A 141 -4.53 6.67 8.85
CA LYS A 141 -4.28 5.27 8.49
C LYS A 141 -2.91 5.14 7.85
N ARG A 142 -2.02 4.35 8.44
CA ARG A 142 -0.69 4.07 7.90
C ARG A 142 -0.53 2.58 7.60
N LEU A 143 0.35 2.28 6.66
CA LEU A 143 0.69 0.93 6.26
C LEU A 143 1.94 0.46 6.99
N TYR A 144 1.86 -0.76 7.50
CA TYR A 144 2.92 -1.41 8.25
C TYR A 144 3.27 -2.76 7.60
N GLY A 145 4.53 -3.18 7.71
CA GLY A 145 4.98 -4.48 7.21
C GLY A 145 6.01 -5.10 8.14
N TYR A 146 6.00 -6.44 8.22
CA TYR A 146 7.04 -7.14 8.98
C TYR A 146 8.35 -7.14 8.20
N VAL A 147 9.41 -6.76 8.90
CA VAL A 147 10.79 -6.81 8.42
C VAL A 147 11.65 -7.64 9.35
N LEU A 148 12.73 -8.23 8.84
CA LEU A 148 13.70 -8.91 9.69
C LEU A 148 14.38 -7.90 10.63
N LYS A 149 14.58 -8.31 11.88
CA LYS A 149 15.40 -7.54 12.84
C LYS A 149 16.84 -7.45 12.32
N GLY A 150 17.41 -6.25 12.38
CA GLY A 150 18.79 -5.97 11.98
C GLY A 150 19.81 -6.44 13.01
#